data_AF-A1RZ36-F1
#
_entry.id   AF-A1RZ36-F1
#
_cell.length_a   1.000
_cell.length_b   1.000
_cell.length_c   1.000
_cell.angle_alpha   90.00
_cell.angle_beta   90.00
_cell.angle_gamma   90.00
#
_symmetry.space_group_name_H-M   'P 1'
#
loop_
_entity.id
_entity.type
_entity.pdbx_description
1 polymer ?
#
loop_
_entity_poly.entity_id
_entity_poly.type
_entity_poly.pdbx_seq_one_letter_code
_entity_poly.pdbx_strand_id
1 'polypeptide(L)'
;MTTVKMGGVFLARRRVGRGVVRAYFVVFADGRMVKNLAERDARGGFSGEAEVEFRERLTILAKAGPSGFEGMRPGGVWYSVTFVSSDTHRRIELSLPLLDEKVSITVEGRVDLEKITSCGWYDASSLINLVQAEA
;
A
#
# COMPACT_ATOMS: atom_id res chain seq x y z
N MET A 1 10.84 1.68 19.33
CA MET A 1 10.84 0.92 18.07
C MET A 1 9.49 0.27 17.98
N THR A 2 8.84 0.37 16.83
CA THR A 2 7.49 -0.18 16.60
C THR A 2 7.57 -1.19 15.49
N THR A 3 6.96 -2.35 15.73
CA THR A 3 6.84 -3.42 14.75
C THR A 3 5.39 -3.47 14.29
N VAL A 4 5.19 -3.52 12.97
CA VAL A 4 3.87 -3.77 12.38
C VAL A 4 3.90 -5.07 11.59
N LYS A 5 2.77 -5.78 11.62
CA LYS A 5 2.50 -6.87 10.70
C LYS A 5 1.88 -6.28 9.44
N MET A 6 2.37 -6.74 8.30
CA MET A 6 1.87 -6.38 6.99
C MET A 6 1.45 -7.62 6.25
N GLY A 7 0.36 -7.55 5.49
CA GLY A 7 -0.08 -8.67 4.69
C GLY A 7 -0.98 -8.28 3.53
N GLY A 8 -1.04 -9.12 2.50
CA GLY A 8 -1.95 -8.96 1.37
C GLY A 8 -1.29 -9.16 0.02
N VAL A 9 -1.81 -8.47 -1.00
CA VAL A 9 -1.33 -8.48 -2.39
C VAL A 9 -0.61 -7.16 -2.64
N PHE A 10 0.72 -7.22 -2.58
CA PHE A 10 1.59 -6.05 -2.71
C PHE A 10 1.79 -5.57 -4.14
N LEU A 11 1.68 -6.49 -5.11
CA LEU A 11 1.77 -6.16 -6.53
C LEU A 11 0.90 -7.12 -7.34
N ALA A 12 0.09 -6.56 -8.22
CA ALA A 12 -0.55 -7.30 -9.28
C ALA A 12 -0.42 -6.56 -10.62
N ARG A 13 -0.52 -7.32 -11.71
CA ARG A 13 -0.43 -6.80 -13.07
C ARG A 13 -1.37 -7.56 -13.99
N ARG A 14 -2.03 -6.84 -14.89
CA ARG A 14 -2.95 -7.39 -15.88
C ARG A 14 -2.65 -6.88 -17.27
N ARG A 15 -2.75 -7.77 -18.25
CA ARG A 15 -2.62 -7.39 -19.66
C ARG A 15 -3.98 -6.93 -20.17
N VAL A 16 -4.02 -5.75 -20.77
CA VAL A 16 -5.23 -5.17 -21.37
C VAL A 16 -4.91 -4.81 -22.81
N GLY A 17 -5.39 -5.63 -23.75
CA GLY A 17 -4.99 -5.56 -25.16
C GLY A 17 -3.47 -5.66 -25.33
N ARG A 18 -2.85 -4.60 -25.85
CA ARG A 18 -1.38 -4.51 -26.02
C ARG A 18 -0.64 -3.92 -24.81
N GLY A 19 -1.37 -3.39 -23.82
CA GLY A 19 -0.80 -2.75 -22.63
C GLY A 19 -0.77 -3.66 -21.40
N VAL A 20 -0.08 -3.17 -20.36
CA VAL A 20 -0.09 -3.77 -19.02
C VAL A 20 -0.56 -2.70 -18.05
N VAL A 21 -1.50 -3.04 -17.19
CA VAL A 21 -1.93 -2.23 -16.03
C VAL A 21 -1.33 -2.87 -14.79
N ARG A 22 -0.86 -2.06 -13.85
CA ARG A 22 -0.23 -2.51 -12.61
C ARG A 22 -0.88 -1.81 -11.42
N ALA A 23 -0.89 -2.47 -10.29
CA ALA A 23 -1.14 -1.87 -9.00
C ALA A 23 -0.11 -2.43 -8.02
N TYR A 24 0.56 -1.56 -7.27
CA TYR A 24 1.60 -1.97 -6.34
C TYR A 24 1.79 -1.01 -5.17
N PHE A 25 2.33 -1.57 -4.09
CA PHE A 25 2.73 -0.86 -2.89
C PHE A 25 4.25 -0.85 -2.75
N VAL A 26 4.80 0.26 -2.25
CA VAL A 26 6.22 0.39 -1.87
C VAL A 26 6.27 0.89 -0.45
N VAL A 27 6.96 0.16 0.41
CA VAL A 27 7.03 0.45 1.85
C VAL A 27 8.40 1.02 2.18
N PHE A 28 8.41 2.08 2.98
CA PHE A 28 9.58 2.71 3.53
C PHE A 28 9.49 2.75 5.06
N ALA A 29 10.49 2.20 5.73
CA ALA A 29 10.68 2.34 7.17
C ALA A 29 11.82 3.33 7.40
N ASP A 30 11.56 4.43 8.10
CA ASP A 30 12.53 5.48 8.41
C ASP A 30 13.29 5.98 7.16
N GLY A 31 12.56 6.18 6.07
CA GLY A 31 13.08 6.63 4.79
C GLY A 31 13.80 5.57 3.95
N ARG A 32 13.91 4.32 4.43
CA ARG A 32 14.54 3.22 3.70
C ARG A 32 13.52 2.26 3.13
N MET A 33 13.67 1.93 1.85
CA MET A 33 12.79 0.98 1.17
C MET A 33 12.95 -0.43 1.77
N VAL A 34 11.82 -1.04 2.14
CA VAL A 34 11.75 -2.40 2.67
C VAL A 34 11.62 -3.37 1.50
N LYS A 35 12.62 -4.25 1.32
CA LYS A 35 12.74 -5.10 0.12
C LYS A 35 12.09 -6.48 0.24
N ASN A 36 11.82 -6.96 1.45
CA ASN A 36 11.43 -8.36 1.69
C ASN A 36 10.02 -8.47 2.30
N LEU A 37 8.98 -8.15 1.53
CA LEU A 37 7.60 -8.14 2.03
C LEU A 37 6.72 -9.26 1.49
N ALA A 38 7.15 -9.92 0.41
CA ALA A 38 6.24 -10.69 -0.41
C ALA A 38 6.94 -11.81 -1.19
N GLU A 39 6.19 -12.86 -1.46
CA GLU A 39 6.58 -13.96 -2.33
C GLU A 39 6.04 -13.74 -3.74
N ARG A 40 6.77 -14.24 -4.74
CA ARG A 40 6.39 -14.11 -6.15
C ARG A 40 5.48 -15.26 -6.57
N ASP A 41 4.33 -14.94 -7.16
CA ASP A 41 3.42 -15.95 -7.73
C ASP A 41 3.77 -16.31 -9.19
N ALA A 42 3.09 -17.34 -9.73
CA ALA A 42 3.28 -17.82 -11.10
C ALA A 42 2.91 -16.79 -12.19
N ARG A 43 2.06 -15.81 -11.89
CA ARG A 43 1.65 -14.72 -12.79
C ARG A 43 2.60 -13.50 -12.69
N GLY A 44 3.57 -13.57 -11.77
CA GLY A 44 4.53 -12.51 -11.47
C GLY A 44 3.96 -11.37 -10.62
N GLY A 45 2.88 -11.62 -9.88
CA GLY A 45 2.43 -10.81 -8.76
C GLY A 45 3.27 -11.07 -7.51
N PHE A 46 3.06 -10.24 -6.49
CA PHE A 46 3.68 -10.39 -5.17
C PHE A 46 2.61 -10.32 -4.08
N SER A 47 2.57 -11.33 -3.20
CA SER A 47 1.68 -11.42 -2.05
C SER A 47 2.38 -12.09 -0.88
N GLY A 48 1.88 -11.88 0.34
CA GLY A 48 2.42 -12.57 1.51
C GLY A 48 2.19 -11.81 2.80
N GLU A 49 2.94 -12.19 3.82
CA GLU A 49 2.99 -11.54 5.13
C GLU A 49 4.43 -11.15 5.46
N ALA A 50 4.60 -10.04 6.17
CA ALA A 50 5.90 -9.56 6.62
C ALA A 50 5.78 -8.75 7.90
N GLU A 51 6.84 -8.73 8.70
CA GLU A 51 6.98 -7.81 9.82
C GLU A 51 7.94 -6.69 9.43
N VAL A 52 7.52 -5.46 9.70
CA VAL A 52 8.31 -4.26 9.42
C VAL A 52 8.52 -3.48 10.71
N GLU A 53 9.79 -3.27 11.04
CA GLU A 53 10.20 -2.43 12.15
C GLU A 53 10.53 -1.03 11.67
N PHE A 54 10.10 -0.03 12.43
CA PHE A 54 10.48 1.37 12.22
C PHE A 54 10.58 2.12 13.55
N ARG A 55 11.28 3.26 13.53
CA ARG A 55 11.52 4.09 14.72
C ARG A 55 10.69 5.36 14.71
N GLU A 56 10.70 6.09 13.60
CA GLU A 56 10.05 7.39 13.47
C GLU A 56 8.81 7.29 12.60
N ARG A 57 8.97 6.75 11.38
CA ARG A 57 7.90 6.75 10.38
C ARG A 57 7.90 5.50 9.52
N LEU A 58 6.70 5.02 9.24
CA LEU A 58 6.42 4.05 8.19
C LEU A 58 5.65 4.74 7.08
N THR A 59 6.16 4.76 5.86
CA THR A 59 5.47 5.34 4.70
C THR A 59 5.16 4.26 3.69
N ILE A 60 3.92 4.19 3.23
CA ILE A 60 3.48 3.29 2.17
C ILE A 60 3.05 4.12 0.99
N LEU A 61 3.76 3.97 -0.13
CA LEU A 61 3.37 4.52 -1.42
C LEU A 61 2.54 3.49 -2.16
N ALA A 62 1.36 3.89 -2.63
CA ALA A 62 0.43 3.07 -3.39
C ALA A 62 0.26 3.67 -4.78
N LYS A 63 0.39 2.85 -5.83
CA LYS A 63 0.34 3.30 -7.22
C LYS A 63 -0.39 2.30 -8.09
N ALA A 64 -1.33 2.79 -8.89
CA ALA A 64 -2.03 1.99 -9.90
C ALA A 64 -2.19 2.73 -11.22
N GLY A 65 -2.31 1.98 -12.31
CA GLY A 65 -2.58 2.50 -13.65
C GLY A 65 -1.81 1.76 -14.75
N PRO A 66 -1.82 2.30 -15.98
CA PRO A 66 -1.01 1.77 -17.07
C PRO A 66 0.48 1.77 -16.68
N SER A 67 1.17 0.70 -17.04
CA SER A 67 2.60 0.52 -16.75
C SER A 67 3.41 1.72 -17.25
N GLY A 68 4.15 2.38 -16.36
CA GLY A 68 4.96 3.56 -16.67
C GLY A 68 4.20 4.89 -16.57
N PHE A 69 2.90 4.87 -16.27
CA PHE A 69 2.06 6.06 -16.09
C PHE A 69 1.30 6.02 -14.76
N GLU A 70 1.69 5.16 -13.82
CA GLU A 70 1.05 5.01 -12.53
C GLU A 70 1.11 6.35 -11.77
N GLY A 71 -0.05 6.96 -11.52
CA GLY A 71 -0.15 8.26 -10.85
C GLY A 71 0.25 9.49 -11.67
N MET A 72 0.54 9.38 -12.98
CA MET A 72 1.02 10.52 -13.79
C MET A 72 -0.05 11.23 -14.62
N ARG A 73 -1.23 10.64 -14.82
CA ARG A 73 -2.32 11.20 -15.64
C ARG A 73 -3.69 10.81 -15.06
N PRO A 74 -4.78 11.49 -15.46
CA PRO A 74 -6.13 10.97 -15.27
C PRO A 74 -6.22 9.51 -15.78
N GLY A 75 -6.66 8.59 -14.93
CA GLY A 75 -6.62 7.13 -15.16
C GLY A 75 -5.47 6.39 -14.46
N GLY A 76 -4.51 7.11 -13.87
CA GLY A 76 -3.56 6.60 -12.88
C GLY A 76 -3.89 7.11 -11.48
N VAL A 77 -3.73 6.23 -10.49
CA VAL A 77 -3.96 6.53 -9.07
C VAL A 77 -2.62 6.48 -8.35
N TRP A 78 -2.35 7.48 -7.51
CA TRP A 78 -1.31 7.37 -6.51
C TRP A 78 -1.75 8.01 -5.19
N TYR A 79 -1.31 7.40 -4.10
CA TYR A 79 -1.36 8.01 -2.79
C TYR A 79 -0.23 7.47 -1.92
N SER A 80 0.03 8.17 -0.81
CA SER A 80 0.96 7.77 0.22
C SER A 80 0.30 7.92 1.58
N VAL A 81 0.47 6.92 2.43
CA VAL A 81 0.07 7.00 3.84
C VAL A 81 1.30 6.91 4.71
N THR A 82 1.43 7.84 5.64
CA THR A 82 2.50 7.87 6.64
C THR A 82 1.92 7.53 8.00
N PHE A 83 2.54 6.58 8.67
CA PHE A 83 2.20 6.14 10.01
C PHE A 83 3.31 6.49 11.00
N VAL A 84 2.90 6.74 12.23
CA VAL A 84 3.79 6.94 13.39
C VAL A 84 3.43 5.94 14.48
N SER A 85 4.35 5.71 15.40
CA SER A 85 4.09 4.92 16.60
C SER A 85 2.94 5.51 17.41
N SER A 86 2.12 4.64 17.99
CA SER A 86 0.99 5.03 18.85
C SER A 86 0.83 4.02 19.97
N ASP A 87 0.09 4.39 21.02
CA ASP A 87 -0.32 3.44 22.06
C ASP A 87 -1.56 2.63 21.65
N THR A 88 -2.29 3.10 20.63
CA THR A 88 -3.48 2.42 20.09
C THR A 88 -3.10 1.35 19.08
N HIS A 89 -3.65 0.15 19.23
CA HIS A 89 -3.54 -0.89 18.22
C HIS A 89 -4.54 -0.63 17.10
N ARG A 90 -4.06 -0.61 15.86
CA ARG A 90 -4.89 -0.38 14.68
C ARG A 90 -4.64 -1.42 13.60
N ARG A 91 -5.71 -1.72 12.87
CA ARG A 91 -5.66 -2.46 11.62
C ARG A 91 -6.20 -1.59 10.49
N ILE A 92 -5.35 -1.33 9.51
CA ILE A 92 -5.63 -0.41 8.40
C ILE A 92 -5.41 -1.16 7.09
N GLU A 93 -6.42 -1.18 6.22
CA GLU A 93 -6.31 -1.73 4.87
C GLU A 93 -6.17 -0.60 3.86
N LEU A 94 -5.09 -0.63 3.09
CA LEU A 94 -4.86 0.25 1.95
C LEU A 94 -5.12 -0.55 0.67
N SER A 95 -5.95 -0.03 -0.23
CA SER A 95 -6.34 -0.72 -1.47
C SER A 95 -5.95 0.06 -2.72
N LEU A 96 -5.79 -0.64 -3.83
CA LEU A 96 -5.58 -0.06 -5.14
C LEU A 96 -6.53 -0.68 -6.16
N PRO A 97 -7.11 0.12 -7.07
CA PRO A 97 -7.95 -0.41 -8.11
C PRO A 97 -7.10 -1.12 -9.18
N LEU A 98 -7.46 -2.36 -9.52
CA LEU A 98 -6.91 -3.08 -10.66
C LEU A 98 -7.98 -3.94 -11.34
N LEU A 99 -8.79 -3.33 -12.20
CA LEU A 99 -9.91 -4.01 -12.88
C LEU A 99 -10.81 -4.75 -11.87
N ASP A 100 -10.88 -6.08 -11.95
CA ASP A 100 -11.63 -7.00 -11.11
C ASP A 100 -10.80 -7.63 -9.96
N GLU A 101 -9.52 -7.28 -9.83
CA GLU A 101 -8.67 -7.77 -8.75
C GLU A 101 -8.62 -6.81 -7.56
N LYS A 102 -8.74 -7.38 -6.35
CA LYS A 102 -8.44 -6.67 -5.11
C LYS A 102 -6.94 -6.68 -4.86
N VAL A 103 -6.31 -5.52 -4.97
CA VAL A 103 -4.90 -5.31 -4.61
C VAL A 103 -4.88 -4.50 -3.33
N SER A 104 -4.54 -5.13 -2.21
CA SER A 104 -4.52 -4.46 -0.91
C SER A 104 -3.34 -4.88 -0.04
N ILE A 105 -2.95 -3.98 0.84
CA ILE A 105 -1.98 -4.19 1.92
C ILE A 105 -2.66 -3.82 3.23
N THR A 106 -2.62 -4.74 4.19
CA THR A 106 -3.02 -4.49 5.57
C THR A 106 -1.80 -4.08 6.37
N VAL A 107 -1.95 -3.10 7.24
CA VAL A 107 -0.98 -2.68 8.26
C VAL A 107 -1.64 -2.88 9.61
N GLU A 108 -1.03 -3.70 10.45
CA GLU A 108 -1.54 -4.01 11.78
C GLU A 108 -0.46 -3.81 12.83
N GLY A 109 -0.77 -3.03 13.86
CA GLY A 109 0.14 -2.79 14.97
C GLY A 109 -0.22 -1.53 15.75
N ARG A 110 0.68 -1.16 16.65
CA ARG A 110 0.57 0.03 17.50
C ARG A 110 0.97 1.29 16.76
N VAL A 111 0.09 1.75 15.88
CA VAL A 111 0.34 2.85 14.93
C VAL A 111 -0.86 3.77 14.74
N ASP A 112 -0.57 5.04 14.44
CA ASP A 112 -1.56 6.04 14.02
C ASP A 112 -1.19 6.59 12.64
N LEU A 113 -2.18 7.13 11.94
CA LEU A 113 -2.02 7.81 10.67
C LEU A 113 -1.57 9.25 10.93
N GLU A 114 -0.37 9.59 10.45
CA GLU A 114 0.17 10.95 10.53
C GLU A 114 -0.29 11.80 9.33
N LYS A 115 -0.23 11.23 8.13
CA LYS A 115 -0.44 11.98 6.89
C LYS A 115 -0.90 11.11 5.74
N ILE A 116 -1.85 11.62 4.95
CA ILE A 116 -2.21 11.11 3.63
C ILE A 116 -1.82 12.14 2.58
N THR A 117 -1.25 11.71 1.47
CA THR A 117 -1.01 12.54 0.28
C THR A 117 -1.47 11.77 -0.96
N SER A 118 -2.09 12.41 -1.94
CA SER A 118 -2.61 11.75 -3.13
C SER A 118 -2.54 12.64 -4.38
N CYS A 119 -2.79 12.07 -5.56
CA CYS A 119 -3.06 12.88 -6.74
C CYS A 119 -4.31 13.74 -6.55
N GLY A 120 -4.25 15.01 -6.98
CA GLY A 120 -5.35 15.96 -6.80
C GLY A 120 -6.60 15.68 -7.64
N TRP A 121 -6.57 14.70 -8.54
CA TRP A 121 -7.69 14.32 -9.41
C TRP A 121 -8.37 13.01 -9.00
N TYR A 122 -7.99 12.41 -7.86
CA TYR A 122 -8.61 11.19 -7.34
C TYR A 122 -8.74 11.26 -5.81
N ASP A 123 -9.90 10.93 -5.28
CA ASP A 123 -10.11 10.84 -3.82
C ASP A 123 -9.58 9.52 -3.28
N ALA A 124 -8.33 9.56 -2.82
CA ALA A 124 -7.66 8.41 -2.22
C ALA A 124 -8.22 8.00 -0.86
N SER A 125 -9.05 8.83 -0.21
CA SER A 125 -9.63 8.50 1.10
C SER A 125 -10.50 7.24 1.03
N SER A 126 -11.21 7.06 -0.08
CA SER A 126 -12.02 5.86 -0.39
C SER A 126 -11.19 4.56 -0.49
N LEU A 127 -9.87 4.67 -0.62
CA LEU A 127 -8.94 3.55 -0.72
C LEU A 127 -8.28 3.18 0.62
N ILE A 128 -8.63 3.89 1.69
CA ILE A 128 -8.03 3.73 3.02
C ILE A 128 -9.14 3.37 3.98
N ASN A 129 -9.16 2.10 4.40
CA ASN A 129 -10.17 1.59 5.33
C ASN A 129 -9.54 1.33 6.70
N LEU A 130 -9.99 2.06 7.72
CA LEU A 130 -9.71 1.72 9.11
C LEU A 130 -10.62 0.54 9.49
N VAL A 131 -10.04 -0.64 9.63
CA VAL A 131 -10.79 -1.89 9.85
C VAL A 131 -11.17 -2.03 11.32
N GLN A 132 -10.26 -1.70 12.23
CA GLN A 132 -10.48 -1.74 13.68
C GLN A 132 -9.55 -0.74 14.39
N ALA A 133 -10.10 -0.01 15.35
CA ALA A 133 -9.36 0.65 16.42
C ALA A 133 -9.90 0.07 17.74
N GLU A 134 -9.09 -0.72 18.44
CA GLU A 134 -9.45 -1.12 19.80
C GLU A 134 -9.08 0.04 20.74
N ALA A 135 -10.07 0.45 21.54
CA ALA A 135 -9.95 1.53 22.53
C ALA A 135 -9.23 1.05 23.80
#